data_AF-A0A3D6E7F8-F1
#
_entry.id   AF-A0A3D6E7F8-F1
#
_cell.length_a   1.000
_cell.length_b   1.000
_cell.length_c   1.000
_cell.angle_alpha   90.00
_cell.angle_beta   90.00
_cell.angle_gamma   90.00
#
_symmetry.space_group_name_H-M   'P 1'
#
loop_
_entity.id
_entity.type
_entity.pdbx_description
1 polymer ?
#
loop_
_entity_poly.entity_id
_entity_poly.type
_entity_poly.pdbx_seq_one_letter_code
_entity_poly.pdbx_strand_id
1 'polypeptide(L)'
;GDHMSMYGVNAGVPKTLVRHLVNWVASQENDEKTRATLLDIVDTPISPELIPADEQGNIKQKTEDLVGPYELHDFFLYYFLRHGCRPEKIYFLAQEAFGTQYDRKTIKKWLTTFFRRFFAQQFKRSCLPDGPKVGSVSLSPRGDWRMPSDACATSWIQACESLDV
;
A
#
# COMPACT_ATOMS: atom_id res chain seq x y z
N GLY A 1 18.44 6.61 -2.24
CA GLY A 1 17.19 5.89 -1.98
C GLY A 1 16.05 6.71 -2.52
N ASP A 2 15.05 6.05 -3.10
CA ASP A 2 13.81 6.61 -3.68
C ASP A 2 12.93 7.40 -2.68
N HIS A 3 13.13 7.19 -1.37
CA HIS A 3 12.40 7.88 -0.31
C HIS A 3 12.69 9.39 -0.20
N MET A 4 13.92 9.83 -0.52
CA MET A 4 14.32 11.23 -0.33
C MET A 4 14.06 12.05 -1.59
N SER A 5 13.43 13.20 -1.42
CA SER A 5 13.16 14.18 -2.47
C SER A 5 13.03 15.58 -1.86
N MET A 6 13.01 16.61 -2.70
CA MET A 6 12.69 17.98 -2.25
C MET A 6 11.20 18.12 -1.92
N TYR A 7 10.33 17.43 -2.67
CA TYR A 7 8.89 17.44 -2.47
C TYR A 7 8.25 16.13 -2.97
N GLY A 8 7.54 15.43 -2.11
CA GLY A 8 6.88 14.15 -2.38
C GLY A 8 5.46 14.32 -2.89
N VAL A 9 5.30 14.55 -4.20
CA VAL A 9 3.97 14.77 -4.83
C VAL A 9 2.99 13.59 -4.63
N ASN A 10 3.52 12.37 -4.57
CA ASN A 10 2.74 11.15 -4.42
C ASN A 10 2.63 10.66 -2.96
N ALA A 11 3.16 11.42 -1.98
CA ALA A 11 3.25 10.97 -0.59
C ALA A 11 1.87 10.71 0.07
N GLY A 12 0.81 11.38 -0.42
CA GLY A 12 -0.56 11.20 0.04
C GLY A 12 -1.41 10.25 -0.80
N VAL A 13 -0.90 9.68 -1.89
CA VAL A 13 -1.70 8.90 -2.85
C VAL A 13 -1.49 7.39 -2.60
N PRO A 14 -2.52 6.64 -2.16
CA PRO A 14 -2.43 5.19 -2.00
C PRO A 14 -2.16 4.49 -3.33
N LYS A 15 -1.54 3.31 -3.29
CA LYS A 15 -1.08 2.64 -4.51
C LYS A 15 -2.24 2.21 -5.41
N THR A 16 -3.37 1.81 -4.80
CA THR A 16 -4.62 1.51 -5.53
C THR A 16 -5.15 2.72 -6.30
N LEU A 17 -5.02 3.94 -5.75
CA LEU A 17 -5.53 5.16 -6.37
C LEU A 17 -4.70 5.62 -7.59
N VAL A 18 -3.39 5.33 -7.60
CA VAL A 18 -2.49 5.75 -8.70
C VAL A 18 -3.01 5.27 -10.06
N ARG A 19 -3.43 3.99 -10.16
CA ARG A 19 -3.95 3.43 -11.40
C ARG A 19 -5.19 4.19 -11.90
N HIS A 20 -6.10 4.52 -10.98
CA HIS A 20 -7.31 5.28 -11.32
C HIS A 20 -6.99 6.70 -11.79
N LEU A 21 -6.00 7.37 -11.17
CA LEU A 21 -5.58 8.71 -11.58
C LEU A 21 -4.98 8.71 -12.98
N VAL A 22 -4.10 7.75 -13.29
CA VAL A 22 -3.48 7.65 -14.62
C VAL A 22 -4.54 7.33 -15.68
N ASN A 23 -5.46 6.39 -15.40
CA ASN A 23 -6.59 6.10 -16.29
C ASN A 23 -7.48 7.32 -16.52
N TRP A 24 -7.78 8.08 -15.46
CA TRP A 24 -8.57 9.28 -15.59
C TRP A 24 -7.87 10.32 -16.47
N VAL A 25 -6.57 10.57 -16.26
CA VAL A 25 -5.79 11.47 -17.12
C VAL A 25 -5.78 10.99 -18.57
N ALA A 26 -5.54 9.70 -18.81
CA ALA A 26 -5.58 9.13 -20.16
C ALA A 26 -6.95 9.33 -20.84
N SER A 27 -8.05 9.25 -20.09
CA SER A 27 -9.41 9.49 -20.62
C SER A 27 -9.68 10.93 -21.05
N GLN A 28 -8.94 11.90 -20.49
CA GLN A 28 -9.08 13.32 -20.77
C GLN A 28 -8.06 13.82 -21.81
N GLU A 29 -7.13 12.96 -22.22
CA GLU A 29 -6.04 13.33 -23.12
C GLU A 29 -6.50 13.36 -24.58
N ASN A 30 -6.15 14.43 -25.30
CA ASN A 30 -6.51 14.60 -26.70
C ASN A 30 -5.45 14.04 -27.65
N ASP A 31 -4.19 13.97 -27.21
CA ASP A 31 -3.12 13.35 -27.98
C ASP A 31 -3.19 11.81 -27.91
N GLU A 32 -3.51 11.18 -29.03
CA GLU A 32 -3.68 9.73 -29.14
C GLU A 32 -2.43 8.97 -28.71
N LYS A 33 -1.25 9.49 -29.04
CA LYS A 33 0.02 8.84 -28.72
C LYS A 33 0.25 8.81 -27.21
N THR A 34 0.08 9.96 -26.55
CA THR A 34 0.21 10.08 -25.09
C THR A 34 -0.84 9.22 -24.39
N ARG A 35 -2.09 9.24 -24.85
CA ARG A 35 -3.15 8.38 -24.32
C ARG A 35 -2.77 6.90 -24.39
N ALA A 36 -2.33 6.42 -25.55
CA ALA A 36 -1.92 5.03 -25.73
C ALA A 36 -0.76 4.65 -24.80
N THR A 37 0.23 5.53 -24.63
CA THR A 37 1.35 5.32 -23.70
C THR A 37 0.88 5.24 -22.24
N LEU A 38 -0.04 6.12 -21.81
CA LEU A 38 -0.55 6.08 -20.43
C LEU A 38 -1.33 4.80 -20.13
N LEU A 39 -2.12 4.32 -21.09
CA LEU A 39 -2.86 3.06 -20.97
C LEU A 39 -1.90 1.86 -20.91
N ASP A 40 -0.86 1.85 -21.74
CA ASP A 40 0.19 0.81 -21.71
C ASP A 40 0.92 0.76 -20.34
N ILE A 41 1.22 1.93 -19.75
CA ILE A 41 1.81 2.02 -18.41
C ILE A 41 0.86 1.44 -17.35
N VAL A 42 -0.46 1.67 -17.48
CA VAL A 42 -1.46 1.16 -16.53
C VAL A 42 -1.60 -0.37 -16.62
N ASP A 43 -1.55 -0.91 -17.83
CA ASP A 43 -1.68 -2.33 -18.12
C ASP A 43 -0.42 -3.13 -17.77
N THR A 44 0.73 -2.45 -17.70
CA THR A 44 1.99 -3.05 -17.27
C THR A 44 1.94 -3.49 -15.80
N PRO A 45 2.18 -4.78 -15.49
CA PRO A 45 2.19 -5.27 -14.10
C PRO A 45 3.28 -4.60 -13.25
N ILE A 46 2.95 -4.29 -11.99
CA ILE A 46 3.89 -3.65 -11.06
C ILE A 46 4.99 -4.64 -10.65
N SER A 47 6.23 -4.37 -11.07
CA SER A 47 7.44 -5.15 -10.75
C SER A 47 8.42 -4.34 -9.89
N PRO A 48 9.26 -4.99 -9.05
CA PRO A 48 10.41 -4.33 -8.44
C PRO A 48 11.42 -3.98 -9.55
N GLU A 49 11.62 -2.68 -9.79
CA GLU A 49 12.45 -2.08 -10.86
C GLU A 49 13.92 -2.54 -10.90
N LEU A 50 14.39 -3.29 -9.90
CA LEU A 50 15.82 -3.58 -9.69
C LEU A 50 16.26 -4.99 -10.12
N ILE A 51 15.35 -5.83 -10.66
CA ILE A 51 15.72 -7.16 -11.13
C ILE A 51 15.46 -7.22 -12.64
N PRO A 52 16.49 -7.53 -13.46
CA PRO A 52 16.30 -7.68 -14.89
C PRO A 52 15.22 -8.73 -15.16
N ALA A 53 14.40 -8.47 -16.17
CA ALA A 53 13.51 -9.48 -16.73
C ALA A 53 14.31 -10.73 -17.10
N ASP A 54 13.65 -11.90 -17.11
CA ASP A 54 14.30 -13.11 -17.58
C ASP A 54 14.72 -13.01 -19.06
N GLU A 55 15.46 -13.99 -19.58
CA GLU A 55 15.91 -14.03 -20.98
C GLU A 55 14.75 -14.00 -22.00
N GLN A 56 13.50 -14.16 -21.55
CA GLN A 56 12.27 -14.12 -22.34
C GLN A 56 11.47 -12.82 -22.14
N GLY A 57 11.98 -11.86 -21.35
CA GLY A 57 11.32 -10.58 -21.09
C GLY A 57 10.22 -10.63 -20.03
N ASN A 58 10.03 -11.75 -19.33
CA ASN A 58 9.05 -11.85 -18.26
C ASN A 58 9.60 -11.26 -16.95
N ILE A 59 8.73 -10.55 -16.25
CA ILE A 59 8.98 -10.03 -14.92
C ILE A 59 9.17 -11.20 -13.94
N LYS A 60 10.39 -11.33 -13.39
CA LYS A 60 10.81 -12.45 -12.54
C LYS A 60 10.24 -12.42 -11.11
N GLN A 61 9.83 -11.24 -10.62
CA GLN A 61 9.26 -11.05 -9.29
C GLN A 61 8.20 -9.95 -9.32
N LYS A 62 7.04 -10.15 -8.69
CA LYS A 62 6.05 -9.08 -8.46
C LYS A 62 6.25 -8.54 -7.05
N THR A 63 6.21 -7.22 -6.87
CA THR A 63 6.40 -6.60 -5.54
C THR A 63 5.34 -7.08 -4.54
N GLU A 64 4.15 -7.42 -5.03
CA GLU A 64 3.06 -8.00 -4.26
C GLU A 64 3.42 -9.35 -3.62
N ASP A 65 4.36 -10.12 -4.19
CA ASP A 65 4.77 -11.41 -3.62
C ASP A 65 5.51 -11.22 -2.27
N LEU A 66 6.17 -10.08 -2.10
CA LEU A 66 6.90 -9.71 -0.89
C LEU A 66 6.01 -8.98 0.12
N VAL A 67 5.16 -8.08 -0.37
CA VAL A 67 4.40 -7.14 0.47
C VAL A 67 3.00 -7.65 0.79
N GLY A 68 2.36 -8.30 -0.17
CA GLY A 68 0.93 -8.60 -0.20
C GLY A 68 0.19 -7.76 -1.24
N PRO A 69 -1.06 -8.14 -1.56
CA PRO A 69 -1.92 -7.38 -2.47
C PRO A 69 -2.12 -5.94 -1.96
N TYR A 70 -1.89 -4.94 -2.82
CA TYR A 70 -1.99 -3.54 -2.41
C TYR A 70 -3.39 -3.17 -1.90
N GLU A 71 -4.45 -3.76 -2.47
CA GLU A 71 -5.83 -3.52 -2.04
C GLU A 71 -6.10 -3.93 -0.59
N LEU A 72 -5.53 -5.06 -0.14
CA LEU A 72 -5.62 -5.47 1.26
C LEU A 72 -4.85 -4.50 2.16
N HIS A 73 -3.63 -4.10 1.76
CA HIS A 73 -2.82 -3.18 2.55
C HIS A 73 -3.42 -1.78 2.65
N ASP A 74 -3.94 -1.23 1.55
CA ASP A 74 -4.62 0.06 1.53
C ASP A 74 -5.92 -0.01 2.37
N PHE A 75 -6.65 -1.13 2.32
CA PHE A 75 -7.82 -1.38 3.17
C PHE A 75 -7.46 -1.42 4.67
N PHE A 76 -6.43 -2.19 5.04
CA PHE A 76 -5.96 -2.27 6.43
C PHE A 76 -5.50 -0.90 6.93
N LEU A 77 -4.72 -0.19 6.11
CA LEU A 77 -4.22 1.14 6.40
C LEU A 77 -5.37 2.13 6.65
N TYR A 78 -6.40 2.10 5.80
CA TYR A 78 -7.56 2.96 5.94
C TYR A 78 -8.28 2.72 7.28
N TYR A 79 -8.66 1.49 7.60
CA TYR A 79 -9.38 1.20 8.85
C TYR A 79 -8.52 1.39 10.10
N PHE A 80 -7.22 1.13 10.00
CA PHE A 80 -6.30 1.39 11.09
C PHE A 80 -6.16 2.89 11.37
N LEU A 81 -5.86 3.71 10.36
CA LEU A 81 -5.55 5.13 10.55
C LEU A 81 -6.79 6.01 10.65
N ARG A 82 -7.82 5.77 9.84
CA ARG A 82 -9.03 6.61 9.85
C ARG A 82 -9.94 6.29 11.04
N HIS A 83 -10.00 5.01 11.43
CA HIS A 83 -10.98 4.51 12.39
C HIS A 83 -10.37 3.93 13.67
N GLY A 84 -9.04 3.79 13.76
CA GLY A 84 -8.39 3.21 14.94
C GLY A 84 -8.77 1.75 15.19
N CYS A 85 -9.22 1.03 14.15
CA CYS A 85 -9.70 -0.33 14.32
C CYS A 85 -8.58 -1.28 14.76
N ARG A 86 -8.93 -2.21 15.67
CA ARG A 86 -8.04 -3.31 16.07
C ARG A 86 -8.02 -4.42 15.01
N PRO A 87 -7.00 -5.31 15.01
CA PRO A 87 -6.84 -6.34 13.98
C PRO A 87 -8.08 -7.20 13.77
N GLU A 88 -8.79 -7.55 14.85
CA GLU A 88 -9.99 -8.38 14.82
C GLU A 88 -11.11 -7.74 14.00
N LYS A 89 -11.29 -6.42 14.16
CA LYS A 89 -12.30 -5.69 13.40
C LYS A 89 -11.89 -5.53 11.94
N ILE A 90 -10.62 -5.22 11.68
CA ILE A 90 -10.10 -5.08 10.31
C ILE A 90 -10.21 -6.42 9.57
N TYR A 91 -9.86 -7.51 10.23
CA TYR A 91 -9.97 -8.87 9.71
C TYR A 91 -11.40 -9.22 9.33
N PHE A 92 -12.36 -9.02 10.24
CA PHE A 92 -13.78 -9.23 9.97
C PHE A 92 -14.25 -8.43 8.74
N LEU A 93 -13.94 -7.13 8.69
CA LEU A 93 -14.35 -6.28 7.57
C LEU A 93 -13.70 -6.71 6.24
N ALA A 94 -12.46 -7.17 6.28
CA ALA A 94 -11.76 -7.65 5.09
C ALA A 94 -12.33 -8.98 4.59
N GLN A 95 -12.80 -9.86 5.47
CA GLN A 95 -13.50 -11.08 5.09
C GLN A 95 -14.81 -10.78 4.36
N GLU A 96 -15.58 -9.81 4.86
CA GLU A 96 -16.82 -9.38 4.19
C GLU A 96 -16.54 -8.72 2.82
N ALA A 97 -15.48 -7.90 2.73
CA ALA A 97 -15.17 -7.17 1.51
C ALA A 97 -14.48 -8.04 0.43
N PHE A 98 -13.63 -9.00 0.85
CA PHE A 98 -12.75 -9.73 -0.05
C PHE A 98 -12.81 -11.26 0.10
N GLY A 99 -13.72 -11.81 0.89
CA GLY A 99 -13.79 -13.26 1.17
C GLY A 99 -14.07 -14.14 -0.06
N THR A 100 -14.55 -13.54 -1.16
CA THR A 100 -14.69 -14.22 -2.46
C THR A 100 -13.39 -14.30 -3.26
N GLN A 101 -12.40 -13.45 -2.93
CA GLN A 101 -11.12 -13.33 -3.64
C GLN A 101 -9.96 -13.88 -2.82
N TYR A 102 -9.99 -13.70 -1.50
CA TYR A 102 -8.95 -14.16 -0.58
C TYR A 102 -9.55 -15.02 0.52
N ASP A 103 -8.93 -16.17 0.76
CA ASP A 103 -9.29 -16.99 1.91
C ASP A 103 -8.90 -16.32 3.24
N ARG A 104 -9.53 -16.81 4.31
CA ARG A 104 -9.31 -16.35 5.69
C ARG A 104 -7.85 -16.41 6.10
N LYS A 105 -7.11 -17.41 5.63
CA LYS A 105 -5.68 -17.60 5.90
C LYS A 105 -4.82 -16.50 5.25
N THR A 106 -5.15 -16.13 4.03
CA THR A 106 -4.46 -15.12 3.22
C THR A 106 -4.66 -13.73 3.81
N ILE A 107 -5.90 -13.38 4.15
CA ILE A 107 -6.21 -12.11 4.81
C ILE A 107 -5.45 -12.02 6.13
N LYS A 108 -5.48 -13.08 6.95
CA LYS A 108 -4.74 -13.13 8.23
C LYS A 108 -3.24 -12.94 8.02
N LYS A 109 -2.63 -13.67 7.08
CA LYS A 109 -1.19 -13.58 6.75
C LYS A 109 -0.79 -12.14 6.40
N TRP A 110 -1.56 -11.48 5.53
CA TRP A 110 -1.22 -10.13 5.08
C TRP A 110 -1.53 -9.06 6.12
N LEU A 111 -2.57 -9.25 6.95
CA LEU A 111 -2.84 -8.36 8.09
C LEU A 111 -1.70 -8.40 9.13
N THR A 112 -1.21 -9.61 9.47
CA THR A 112 -0.04 -9.75 10.35
C THR A 112 1.20 -9.09 9.74
N THR A 113 1.40 -9.29 8.43
CA THR A 113 2.53 -8.67 7.70
C THR A 113 2.42 -7.15 7.68
N PHE A 114 1.21 -6.62 7.49
CA PHE A 114 0.91 -5.19 7.55
C PHE A 114 1.35 -4.61 8.89
N PHE A 115 0.86 -5.11 10.03
CA PHE A 115 1.22 -4.54 11.33
C PHE A 115 2.71 -4.67 11.66
N ARG A 116 3.31 -5.83 11.37
CA ARG A 116 4.75 -6.03 11.55
C ARG A 116 5.57 -4.99 10.79
N ARG A 117 5.28 -4.80 9.50
CA ARG A 117 6.03 -3.86 8.65
C ARG A 117 5.66 -2.42 8.94
N PHE A 118 4.39 -2.14 9.20
CA PHE A 118 3.93 -0.80 9.52
C PHE A 118 4.72 -0.26 10.71
N PHE A 119 4.81 -1.00 11.81
CA PHE A 119 5.57 -0.56 12.97
C PHE A 119 7.08 -0.48 12.69
N ALA A 120 7.68 -1.54 12.14
CA ALA A 120 9.12 -1.60 11.90
C ALA A 120 9.64 -0.54 10.91
N GLN A 121 8.78 0.01 10.06
CA GLN A 121 9.15 1.04 9.07
C GLN A 121 8.82 2.47 9.52
N GLN A 122 8.40 2.67 10.77
CA GLN A 122 8.06 4.00 11.28
C GLN A 122 9.23 4.99 11.21
N PHE A 123 10.47 4.54 11.44
CA PHE A 123 11.66 5.38 11.34
C PHE A 123 11.81 6.06 9.98
N LYS A 124 11.39 5.41 8.89
CA LYS A 124 11.42 6.01 7.55
C LYS A 124 10.47 7.19 7.45
N ARG A 125 9.28 7.06 8.05
CA ARG A 125 8.25 8.10 8.02
C ARG A 125 8.60 9.33 8.83
N SER A 126 9.39 9.17 9.89
CA SER A 126 9.86 10.29 10.73
C SER A 126 10.65 11.35 9.95
N CYS A 127 11.27 10.96 8.83
CA CYS A 127 12.07 11.85 7.97
C CYS A 127 11.45 12.07 6.58
N LEU A 128 10.11 12.02 6.46
CA LEU A 128 9.44 12.27 5.17
C LEU A 128 9.67 13.69 4.66
N PRO A 129 10.00 13.87 3.35
CA PRO A 129 9.93 15.16 2.67
C PRO A 129 8.55 15.81 2.78
N ASP A 130 8.47 17.10 2.48
CA ASP A 130 7.19 17.79 2.38
C ASP A 130 6.39 17.28 1.18
N GLY A 131 5.07 17.29 1.30
CA GLY A 131 4.16 16.78 0.28
C GLY A 131 2.70 17.01 0.70
N PRO A 132 1.77 17.03 -0.26
CA PRO A 132 0.37 17.29 0.04
C PRO A 132 -0.29 16.05 0.66
N LYS A 133 -1.18 16.27 1.63
CA LYS A 133 -2.15 15.25 2.02
C LYS A 133 -3.18 15.11 0.90
N VAL A 134 -3.39 13.88 0.44
CA VAL A 134 -4.45 13.54 -0.52
C VAL A 134 -5.40 12.55 0.17
N GLY A 135 -6.70 12.76 0.01
CA GLY A 135 -7.72 11.92 0.67
C GLY A 135 -7.85 12.17 2.17
N SER A 136 -8.31 11.16 2.90
CA SER A 136 -8.71 11.27 4.31
C SER A 136 -7.59 10.96 5.31
N VAL A 137 -6.48 10.35 4.86
CA VAL A 137 -5.39 9.83 5.71
C VAL A 137 -4.03 10.23 5.13
N SER A 138 -3.10 10.64 6.00
CA SER A 138 -1.70 10.92 5.68
C SER A 138 -0.75 10.21 6.65
N LEU A 139 0.44 9.86 6.17
CA LEU A 139 1.51 9.24 6.97
C LEU A 139 2.58 10.24 7.43
N SER A 140 2.37 11.54 7.19
CA SER A 140 3.32 12.58 7.61
C SER A 140 3.41 12.65 9.14
N PRO A 141 4.63 12.66 9.73
CA PRO A 141 4.84 12.87 11.16
C PRO A 141 4.45 14.28 11.61
N ARG A 142 4.32 15.20 10.65
CA ARG A 142 3.89 16.58 10.86
C ARG A 142 2.37 16.75 10.75
N GLY A 143 1.66 15.70 10.31
CA GLY A 143 0.23 15.72 10.02
C GLY A 143 -0.57 14.71 10.85
N ASP A 144 -1.17 13.72 10.18
CA ASP A 144 -2.14 12.81 10.79
C ASP A 144 -1.49 11.68 11.62
N TRP A 145 -0.22 11.31 11.36
CA TRP A 145 0.39 10.13 11.96
C TRP A 145 1.60 10.43 12.85
N ARG A 146 1.40 10.40 14.17
CA ARG A 146 2.46 10.58 15.17
C ARG A 146 2.67 9.27 15.94
N MET A 147 3.79 8.61 15.67
CA MET A 147 4.16 7.34 16.31
C MET A 147 5.67 7.32 16.57
N PRO A 148 6.13 6.84 17.75
CA PRO A 148 7.55 6.65 18.02
C PRO A 148 8.20 5.66 17.04
N SER A 149 9.41 5.95 16.59
CA SER A 149 10.14 5.10 15.61
C SER A 149 10.56 3.74 16.18
N ASP A 150 10.57 3.63 17.51
CA ASP A 150 10.98 2.49 18.33
C ASP A 150 9.78 1.74 18.96
N ALA A 151 8.54 2.12 18.62
CA ALA A 151 7.35 1.44 19.13
C ALA A 151 7.25 -0.02 18.65
N CYS A 152 6.87 -0.92 19.55
CA CYS A 152 6.81 -2.35 19.30
C CYS A 152 5.40 -2.82 18.87
N ALA A 153 5.34 -3.74 17.91
CA ALA A 153 4.10 -4.28 17.34
C ALA A 153 3.54 -5.50 18.10
N THR A 154 4.18 -5.95 19.19
CA THR A 154 3.90 -7.26 19.82
C THR A 154 2.42 -7.51 20.07
N SER A 155 1.71 -6.56 20.71
CA SER A 155 0.28 -6.74 21.03
C SER A 155 -0.60 -6.80 19.78
N TRP A 156 -0.24 -6.08 18.71
CA TRP A 156 -0.96 -6.10 17.43
C TRP A 156 -0.72 -7.40 16.66
N ILE A 157 0.52 -7.90 16.67
CA ILE A 157 0.88 -9.18 16.04
C ILE A 157 0.19 -10.33 16.78
N GLN A 158 0.23 -10.35 18.12
CA GLN A 158 -0.43 -11.39 18.92
C GLN A 158 -1.94 -11.42 18.66
N ALA A 159 -2.59 -10.25 18.57
CA ALA A 159 -4.00 -10.15 18.22
C ALA A 159 -4.29 -10.69 16.81
N CYS A 160 -3.39 -10.48 15.84
CA CYS A 160 -3.53 -11.09 14.51
C CYS A 160 -3.35 -12.61 14.57
N GLU A 161 -2.40 -13.11 15.36
CA GLU A 161 -2.10 -14.54 15.48
C GLU A 161 -3.24 -15.33 16.14
N SER A 162 -3.96 -14.71 17.08
CA SER A 162 -5.14 -15.29 17.73
C SER A 162 -6.40 -15.34 16.86
N LEU A 163 -6.39 -14.79 15.64
CA LEU A 163 -7.54 -14.84 14.74
C LEU A 163 -7.77 -16.26 14.21
N ASP A 164 -9.02 -16.71 14.18
CA ASP A 164 -9.38 -18.00 13.57
C ASP A 164 -9.23 -17.97 12.05
N VAL A 165 -8.90 -19.12 11.47
CA VAL A 165 -8.71 -19.33 10.02
C VAL A 165 -9.87 -20.11 9.42
#